data_AF-A0A962EI16-F1
#
_entry.id   AF-A0A962EI16-F1
#
_cell.length_a   1.000
_cell.length_b   1.000
_cell.length_c   1.000
_cell.angle_alpha   90.00
_cell.angle_beta   90.00
_cell.angle_gamma   90.00
#
_symmetry.space_group_name_H-M   'P 1'
#
loop_
_entity.id
_entity.type
_entity.pdbx_description
1 polymer ?
#
loop_
_entity_poly.entity_id
_entity_poly.type
_entity_poly.pdbx_seq_one_letter_code
_entity_poly.pdbx_strand_id
1 'polypeptide(L)'
;RVVSANLLPEHKAVTEGDVEILLTDTSQVRCRINELDFQLTPRSFLQTNTEVAAALYRQARHWIAQAEPATVWDLYCGVGGFARHAAAPGRAVTGVETTPEAIAAAEASEDQIRWICADATDWACAQRTAPDCVIVNPPRRGIGARLANWIDQSGAATVLYSSCNIDSLARDLGSLRHYRISTAQVFDMFPHTTHFETLVMLKRASGD
;
A
#
# COMPACT_ATOMS: atom_id res chain seq x y z
N ARG A 1 -8.39 0.51 25.72
CA ARG A 1 -8.73 -0.70 24.94
C ARG A 1 -9.91 -0.31 24.08
N VAL A 2 -9.96 -0.74 22.82
CA VAL A 2 -11.13 -0.56 21.96
C VAL A 2 -11.87 -1.88 21.90
N VAL A 3 -13.17 -1.86 22.13
CA VAL A 3 -14.04 -3.02 21.98
C VAL A 3 -15.21 -2.61 21.12
N SER A 4 -15.56 -3.45 20.16
CA SER A 4 -16.66 -3.19 19.24
C SER A 4 -17.39 -4.48 18.86
N ALA A 5 -18.60 -4.32 18.34
CA ALA A 5 -19.40 -5.39 17.77
C ALA A 5 -19.69 -5.06 16.30
N ASN A 6 -19.13 -5.86 15.40
CA ASN A 6 -19.43 -5.79 13.98
C ASN A 6 -20.65 -6.69 13.67
N LEU A 7 -21.65 -6.15 12.98
CA LEU A 7 -22.88 -6.85 12.66
C LEU A 7 -22.94 -7.20 11.16
N LEU A 8 -22.93 -8.51 10.87
CA LEU A 8 -23.23 -9.06 9.56
C LEU A 8 -24.60 -9.77 9.60
N PRO A 9 -25.70 -9.06 9.29
CA PRO A 9 -27.05 -9.65 9.33
C PRO A 9 -27.30 -10.61 8.15
N GLU A 10 -26.48 -10.54 7.11
CA GLU A 10 -26.61 -11.35 5.91
C GLU A 10 -25.85 -12.67 6.01
N HIS A 11 -26.43 -13.76 5.52
CA HIS A 11 -25.76 -15.06 5.43
C HIS A 11 -24.80 -15.10 4.24
N LYS A 12 -23.69 -14.36 4.34
CA LYS A 12 -22.60 -14.31 3.36
C LYS A 12 -21.29 -14.77 3.99
N ALA A 13 -20.40 -15.33 3.17
CA ALA A 13 -19.06 -15.75 3.59
C ALA A 13 -18.08 -14.57 3.63
N VAL A 14 -18.40 -13.54 4.42
CA VAL A 14 -17.52 -12.41 4.72
C VAL A 14 -17.34 -12.31 6.24
N THR A 15 -16.22 -11.74 6.68
CA THR A 15 -15.86 -11.66 8.10
C THR A 15 -16.48 -10.47 8.83
N GLU A 16 -16.95 -9.47 8.08
CA GLU A 16 -17.49 -8.21 8.59
C GLU A 16 -18.72 -7.80 7.78
N GLY A 17 -19.68 -7.14 8.44
CA GLY A 17 -20.78 -6.39 7.82
C GLY A 17 -20.58 -4.88 7.91
N ASP A 18 -21.60 -4.14 7.49
CA ASP A 18 -21.53 -2.69 7.29
C ASP A 18 -21.70 -1.88 8.59
N VAL A 19 -22.16 -2.52 9.67
CA VAL A 19 -22.45 -1.84 10.94
C VAL A 19 -21.41 -2.21 11.99
N GLU A 20 -20.68 -1.20 12.46
CA GLU A 20 -19.73 -1.31 13.58
C GLU A 20 -20.25 -0.53 14.79
N ILE A 21 -20.49 -1.23 15.91
CA ILE A 21 -20.94 -0.62 17.17
C ILE A 21 -19.78 -0.58 18.14
N LEU A 22 -19.33 0.62 18.51
CA LEU A 22 -18.33 0.78 19.57
C LEU A 22 -18.95 0.51 20.93
N LEU A 23 -18.32 -0.36 21.71
CA LEU A 23 -18.72 -0.73 23.08
C LEU A 23 -17.88 -0.01 24.15
N THR A 24 -16.94 0.84 23.72
CA THR A 24 -16.05 1.64 24.57
C THR A 24 -15.96 3.07 24.05
N ASP A 25 -15.71 4.04 24.95
CA ASP A 25 -15.54 5.45 24.58
C ASP A 25 -14.31 5.70 23.69
N THR A 26 -13.31 4.82 23.77
CA THR A 26 -12.16 4.85 22.86
C THR A 26 -12.52 4.18 21.55
N SER A 27 -12.37 4.89 20.43
CA SER A 27 -12.66 4.40 19.07
C SER A 27 -11.42 3.94 18.29
N GLN A 28 -10.21 4.25 18.79
CA GLN A 28 -8.96 3.99 18.11
C GLN A 28 -7.88 3.37 19.02
N VAL A 29 -7.05 2.50 18.45
CA VAL A 29 -5.83 1.95 19.06
C VAL A 29 -4.62 2.53 18.35
N ARG A 30 -3.64 2.97 19.14
CA ARG A 30 -2.33 3.34 18.60
C ARG A 30 -1.46 2.10 18.38
N CYS A 31 -0.91 1.96 17.19
CA CYS A 31 0.09 0.96 16.86
C CYS A 31 1.35 1.67 16.36
N ARG A 32 2.48 1.45 17.03
CA ARG A 32 3.76 1.99 16.58
C ARG A 32 4.47 1.00 15.67
N ILE A 33 4.80 1.43 14.46
CA ILE A 33 5.65 0.68 13.53
C ILE A 33 6.81 1.59 13.13
N ASN A 34 8.04 1.11 13.37
CA ASN A 34 9.23 1.96 13.31
C ASN A 34 9.04 3.22 14.19
N GLU A 35 9.24 4.41 13.62
CA GLU A 35 9.10 5.69 14.31
C GLU A 35 7.73 6.34 14.13
N LEU A 36 6.77 5.62 13.54
CA LEU A 36 5.48 6.15 13.14
C LEU A 36 4.37 5.56 14.00
N ASP A 37 3.55 6.43 14.57
CA ASP A 37 2.33 6.05 15.28
C ASP A 37 1.16 5.99 14.29
N PHE A 38 0.48 4.85 14.22
CA PHE A 38 -0.72 4.65 13.42
C PHE A 38 -1.94 4.65 14.33
N GLN A 39 -2.96 5.44 13.97
CA GLN A 39 -4.27 5.40 14.60
C GLN A 39 -5.14 4.37 13.88
N LEU A 40 -5.52 3.29 14.56
CA LEU A 40 -6.28 2.19 13.97
C LEU A 40 -7.67 2.12 14.57
N THR A 41 -8.69 2.02 13.72
CA THR A 41 -10.05 1.63 14.08
C THR A 41 -10.20 0.11 14.01
N PRO A 42 -11.28 -0.49 14.57
CA PRO A 42 -11.51 -1.94 14.49
C PRO A 42 -11.48 -2.52 13.07
N ARG A 43 -11.85 -1.74 12.06
CA ARG A 43 -11.88 -2.13 10.64
C ARG A 43 -10.61 -1.76 9.86
N SER A 44 -9.63 -1.17 10.54
CA SER A 44 -8.37 -0.78 9.91
C SER A 44 -7.54 -2.02 9.60
N PHE A 45 -7.09 -2.15 8.35
CA PHE A 45 -6.12 -3.18 7.99
C PHE A 45 -4.69 -2.72 8.31
N LEU A 46 -3.93 -3.60 8.95
CA LEU A 46 -2.50 -3.49 9.13
C LEU A 46 -1.86 -4.86 8.91
N GLN A 47 -0.61 -4.87 8.49
CA GLN A 47 0.17 -6.10 8.38
C GLN A 47 0.23 -6.82 9.75
N THR A 48 -0.12 -8.11 9.75
CA THR A 48 -0.35 -8.88 10.98
C THR A 48 0.91 -9.02 11.83
N ASN A 49 2.06 -9.28 11.20
CA ASN A 49 3.34 -9.34 11.90
C ASN A 49 4.02 -7.97 11.84
N THR A 50 3.91 -7.21 12.92
CA THR A 50 4.41 -5.82 12.98
C THR A 50 5.93 -5.71 12.85
N GLU A 51 6.70 -6.69 13.31
CA GLU A 51 8.16 -6.70 13.17
C GLU A 51 8.58 -6.88 11.70
N VAL A 52 7.93 -7.82 11.00
CA VAL A 52 8.18 -8.07 9.58
C VAL A 52 7.66 -6.91 8.72
N ALA A 53 6.51 -6.35 9.06
CA ALA A 53 6.00 -5.13 8.44
C ALA A 53 6.96 -3.96 8.60
N ALA A 54 7.52 -3.78 9.80
CA ALA A 54 8.53 -2.76 10.05
C ALA A 54 9.76 -2.94 9.15
N ALA A 55 10.23 -4.18 8.96
CA ALA A 55 11.33 -4.50 8.05
C ALA A 55 10.99 -4.24 6.58
N LEU A 56 9.79 -4.63 6.14
CA LEU A 56 9.26 -4.35 4.79
C LEU A 56 9.26 -2.84 4.50
N TYR A 57 8.71 -2.04 5.42
CA TYR A 57 8.64 -0.59 5.24
C TYR A 57 10.03 0.09 5.30
N ARG A 58 10.94 -0.39 6.15
CA ARG A 58 12.33 0.09 6.15
C ARG A 58 13.01 -0.20 4.82
N GLN A 59 12.78 -1.38 4.25
CA GLN A 59 13.35 -1.76 2.96
C GLN A 59 12.80 -0.88 1.83
N ALA A 60 11.49 -0.66 1.79
CA ALA A 60 10.86 0.23 0.83
C ALA A 60 11.41 1.66 0.95
N ARG A 61 11.48 2.21 2.17
CA ARG A 61 12.08 3.52 2.43
C ARG A 61 13.52 3.60 1.92
N HIS A 62 14.32 2.57 2.15
CA HIS A 62 15.70 2.51 1.68
C HIS A 62 15.80 2.55 0.15
N TRP A 63 15.01 1.72 -0.55
CA TRP A 63 15.01 1.71 -2.02
C TRP A 63 14.47 3.00 -2.63
N ILE A 64 13.44 3.61 -2.03
CA ILE A 64 12.91 4.91 -2.45
C ILE A 64 13.97 6.00 -2.23
N ALA A 65 14.68 5.99 -1.10
CA ALA A 65 15.77 6.94 -0.85
C ALA A 65 16.90 6.81 -1.88
N GLN A 66 17.25 5.60 -2.32
CA GLN A 66 18.24 5.39 -3.38
C GLN A 66 17.79 5.86 -4.77
N ALA A 67 16.47 5.87 -5.03
CA ALA A 67 15.91 6.36 -6.28
C ALA A 67 15.70 7.89 -6.30
N GLU A 68 15.77 8.54 -5.13
CA GLU A 68 15.60 9.99 -4.94
C GLU A 68 14.40 10.62 -5.69
N PRO A 69 13.18 10.03 -5.69
CA PRO A 69 12.04 10.62 -6.37
C PRO A 69 11.60 11.91 -5.66
N ALA A 70 11.21 12.91 -6.45
CA ALA A 70 10.56 14.12 -5.95
C ALA A 70 9.05 13.89 -5.69
N THR A 71 8.44 12.98 -6.44
CA THR A 71 7.02 12.63 -6.33
C THR A 71 6.80 11.12 -6.19
N VAL A 72 5.96 10.72 -5.23
CA VAL A 72 5.62 9.32 -4.95
C VAL A 72 4.12 9.13 -4.84
N TRP A 73 3.57 8.14 -5.54
CA TRP A 73 2.20 7.67 -5.30
C TRP A 73 2.21 6.30 -4.66
N ASP A 74 1.45 6.14 -3.57
CA ASP A 74 1.15 4.86 -2.92
C ASP A 74 -0.28 4.46 -3.26
N LEU A 75 -0.43 3.49 -4.15
CA LEU A 75 -1.71 2.98 -4.62
C LEU A 75 -2.10 1.74 -3.80
N TYR A 76 -3.35 1.69 -3.34
CA TYR A 76 -3.82 0.73 -2.33
C TYR A 76 -3.11 0.95 -0.98
N CYS A 77 -3.03 2.22 -0.56
CA CYS A 77 -2.19 2.60 0.57
C CYS A 77 -2.71 2.13 1.94
N GLY A 78 -3.99 1.72 2.04
CA GLY A 78 -4.64 1.45 3.31
C GLY A 78 -4.49 2.63 4.26
N VAL A 79 -4.05 2.37 5.50
CA VAL A 79 -3.76 3.39 6.52
C VAL A 79 -2.41 4.12 6.33
N GLY A 80 -1.78 4.00 5.15
CA GLY A 80 -0.60 4.77 4.79
C GLY A 80 0.74 4.14 5.18
N GLY A 81 0.83 2.81 5.24
CA GLY A 81 2.05 2.11 5.63
C GLY A 81 3.26 2.48 4.78
N PHE A 82 3.17 2.34 3.45
CA PHE A 82 4.26 2.72 2.54
C PHE A 82 4.36 4.23 2.36
N ALA A 83 3.25 4.93 2.13
CA ALA A 83 3.25 6.38 1.91
C ALA A 83 3.99 7.14 3.03
N ARG A 84 3.71 6.82 4.30
CA ARG A 84 4.34 7.49 5.45
C ARG A 84 5.82 7.15 5.58
N HIS A 85 6.24 5.94 5.24
CA HIS A 85 7.66 5.58 5.21
C HIS A 85 8.39 6.11 3.98
N ALA A 86 7.67 6.47 2.91
CA ALA A 86 8.21 7.12 1.73
C ALA A 86 8.40 8.63 1.93
N ALA A 87 7.69 9.26 2.88
CA ALA A 87 7.79 10.69 3.16
C ALA A 87 9.20 11.12 3.55
N ALA A 88 9.64 12.25 3.00
CA ALA A 88 10.93 12.87 3.25
C ALA A 88 10.84 14.38 2.92
N PRO A 89 11.71 15.23 3.50
CA PRO A 89 11.75 16.65 3.16
C PRO A 89 11.88 16.88 1.64
N GLY A 90 11.02 17.73 1.08
CA GLY A 90 11.02 18.05 -0.35
C GLY A 90 10.39 17.00 -1.27
N ARG A 91 9.87 15.89 -0.73
CA ARG A 91 9.18 14.85 -1.50
C ARG A 91 7.66 14.97 -1.34
N ALA A 92 6.95 15.11 -2.46
CA ALA A 92 5.49 15.07 -2.47
C ALA A 92 5.00 13.62 -2.52
N VAL A 93 4.23 13.21 -1.51
CA VAL A 93 3.66 11.86 -1.44
C VAL A 93 2.13 11.95 -1.55
N THR A 94 1.53 11.06 -2.34
CA THR A 94 0.07 10.89 -2.42
C THR A 94 -0.30 9.45 -2.11
N GLY A 95 -1.16 9.22 -1.13
CA GLY A 95 -1.75 7.91 -0.83
C GLY A 95 -3.16 7.82 -1.40
N VAL A 96 -3.48 6.70 -2.06
CA VAL A 96 -4.80 6.45 -2.66
C VAL A 96 -5.36 5.13 -2.15
N GLU A 97 -6.54 5.18 -1.55
CA GLU A 97 -7.25 4.04 -0.99
C GLU A 97 -8.75 4.21 -1.21
N THR A 98 -9.48 3.11 -1.48
CA THR A 98 -10.92 3.17 -1.76
C THR A 98 -11.76 3.19 -0.48
N THR A 99 -11.18 2.77 0.64
CA THR A 99 -11.85 2.64 1.94
C THR A 99 -11.80 3.96 2.71
N PRO A 100 -12.93 4.67 2.88
CA PRO A 100 -12.94 5.98 3.54
C PRO A 100 -12.38 5.95 4.96
N GLU A 101 -12.65 4.89 5.72
CA GLU A 101 -12.19 4.72 7.10
C GLU A 101 -10.65 4.60 7.18
N ALA A 102 -10.03 3.97 6.17
CA ALA A 102 -8.57 3.86 6.11
C ALA A 102 -7.91 5.20 5.80
N ILE A 103 -8.52 6.01 4.91
CA ILE A 103 -8.07 7.37 4.62
C ILE A 103 -8.22 8.28 5.84
N ALA A 104 -9.37 8.22 6.54
CA ALA A 104 -9.56 9.01 7.76
C ALA A 104 -8.53 8.66 8.85
N ALA A 105 -8.17 7.37 8.98
CA ALA A 105 -7.12 6.92 9.88
C ALA A 105 -5.71 7.42 9.46
N ALA A 106 -5.43 7.44 8.15
CA ALA A 106 -4.18 7.95 7.60
C ALA A 106 -4.04 9.46 7.80
N GLU A 107 -5.08 10.24 7.50
CA GLU A 107 -5.15 11.70 7.71
C GLU A 107 -4.95 12.07 9.19
N ALA A 108 -5.57 11.32 10.11
CA ALA A 108 -5.39 11.52 11.55
C ALA A 108 -3.95 11.24 12.03
N SER A 109 -3.16 10.49 11.26
CA SER A 109 -1.81 10.07 11.62
C SER A 109 -0.71 10.89 10.92
N GLU A 110 -1.03 11.62 9.85
CA GLU A 110 -0.08 12.37 9.03
C GLU A 110 -0.81 13.40 8.15
N ASP A 111 -0.48 14.69 8.30
CA ASP A 111 -1.13 15.80 7.60
C ASP A 111 -0.34 16.33 6.38
N GLN A 112 0.93 15.94 6.22
CA GLN A 112 1.78 16.42 5.12
C GLN A 112 1.65 15.60 3.83
N ILE A 113 1.06 14.40 3.92
CA ILE A 113 0.80 13.53 2.78
C ILE A 113 -0.58 13.88 2.20
N ARG A 114 -0.66 13.89 0.87
CA ARG A 114 -1.96 14.05 0.20
C ARG A 114 -2.70 12.71 0.22
N TRP A 115 -3.81 12.64 0.92
CA TRP A 115 -4.66 11.46 0.97
C TRP A 115 -5.85 11.58 0.02
N ILE A 116 -6.17 10.50 -0.69
CA ILE A 116 -7.27 10.45 -1.68
C ILE A 116 -8.12 9.21 -1.43
N CYS A 117 -9.40 9.42 -1.15
CA CYS A 117 -10.40 8.36 -1.09
C CYS A 117 -10.98 8.07 -2.49
N ALA A 118 -10.42 7.09 -3.20
CA ALA A 118 -10.85 6.69 -4.54
C ALA A 118 -10.38 5.27 -4.88
N ASP A 119 -10.98 4.65 -5.90
CA ASP A 119 -10.36 3.47 -6.52
C ASP A 119 -9.00 3.85 -7.12
N ALA A 120 -7.96 3.13 -6.71
CA ALA A 120 -6.58 3.47 -7.06
C ALA A 120 -6.31 3.36 -8.57
N THR A 121 -6.97 2.43 -9.26
CA THR A 121 -6.83 2.27 -10.72
C THR A 121 -7.53 3.40 -11.46
N ASP A 122 -8.78 3.69 -11.09
CA ASP A 122 -9.56 4.77 -11.69
C ASP A 122 -8.88 6.12 -11.52
N TRP A 123 -8.43 6.40 -10.29
CA TRP A 123 -7.77 7.66 -9.98
C TRP A 123 -6.46 7.82 -10.74
N ALA A 124 -5.59 6.80 -10.75
CA ALA A 124 -4.30 6.88 -11.44
C ALA A 124 -4.47 7.08 -12.95
N CYS A 125 -5.38 6.32 -13.58
CA CYS A 125 -5.68 6.43 -15.00
C CYS A 125 -6.31 7.77 -15.41
N ALA A 126 -6.93 8.50 -14.49
CA ALA A 126 -7.52 9.81 -14.75
C ALA A 126 -6.51 10.98 -14.69
N GLN A 127 -5.30 10.75 -14.17
CA GLN A 127 -4.29 11.80 -14.06
C GLN A 127 -3.56 12.05 -15.39
N ARG A 128 -3.18 13.32 -15.61
CA ARG A 128 -2.44 13.75 -16.81
C ARG A 128 -0.93 13.54 -16.70
N THR A 129 -0.41 13.46 -15.48
CA THR A 129 1.01 13.29 -15.15
C THR A 129 1.18 12.08 -14.27
N ALA A 130 2.33 11.43 -14.34
CA ALA A 130 2.71 10.34 -13.44
C ALA A 130 3.73 10.83 -12.40
N PRO A 131 3.87 10.14 -11.25
CA PRO A 131 4.92 10.41 -10.29
C PRO A 131 6.26 9.83 -10.76
N ASP A 132 7.34 10.24 -10.12
CA ASP A 132 8.67 9.65 -10.34
C ASP A 132 8.72 8.19 -9.84
N CYS A 133 7.97 7.90 -8.77
CA CYS A 133 7.88 6.58 -8.17
C CYS A 133 6.41 6.18 -7.89
N VAL A 134 6.05 4.96 -8.30
CA VAL A 134 4.76 4.34 -7.96
C VAL A 134 5.01 3.20 -6.99
N ILE A 135 4.27 3.14 -5.90
CA ILE A 135 4.19 2.01 -4.99
C ILE A 135 2.82 1.36 -5.18
N VAL A 136 2.79 0.03 -5.30
CA VAL A 136 1.54 -0.74 -5.31
C VAL A 136 1.58 -1.83 -4.25
N ASN A 137 0.51 -1.94 -3.47
CA ASN A 137 0.29 -3.04 -2.53
C ASN A 137 -1.12 -3.62 -2.72
N PRO A 138 -1.39 -4.25 -3.88
CA PRO A 138 -2.74 -4.65 -4.26
C PRO A 138 -3.27 -5.83 -3.43
N PRO A 139 -4.59 -6.09 -3.50
CA PRO A 139 -5.15 -7.35 -3.02
C PRO A 139 -4.54 -8.56 -3.75
N ARG A 140 -4.77 -9.78 -3.22
CA ARG A 140 -4.23 -11.05 -3.76
C ARG A 140 -4.43 -11.30 -5.25
N ARG A 141 -5.41 -10.63 -5.88
CA ARG A 141 -5.66 -10.70 -7.33
C ARG A 141 -4.62 -9.95 -8.19
N GLY A 142 -3.80 -9.08 -7.59
CA GLY A 142 -2.85 -8.20 -8.27
C GLY A 142 -3.45 -6.85 -8.67
N ILE A 143 -2.70 -6.07 -9.46
CA ILE A 143 -3.10 -4.73 -9.95
C ILE A 143 -4.05 -4.80 -11.14
N GLY A 144 -4.10 -5.93 -11.86
CA GLY A 144 -4.95 -6.12 -13.02
C GLY A 144 -4.47 -5.37 -14.27
N ALA A 145 -5.04 -5.73 -15.42
CA ALA A 145 -4.52 -5.32 -16.73
C ALA A 145 -4.54 -3.80 -16.96
N ARG A 146 -5.57 -3.10 -16.47
CA ARG A 146 -5.72 -1.65 -16.69
C ARG A 146 -4.65 -0.85 -15.95
N LEU A 147 -4.44 -1.13 -14.67
CA LEU A 147 -3.39 -0.45 -13.89
C LEU A 147 -2.00 -0.88 -14.35
N ALA A 148 -1.78 -2.16 -14.66
CA ALA A 148 -0.51 -2.63 -15.21
C ALA A 148 -0.14 -1.89 -16.51
N ASN A 149 -1.09 -1.76 -17.45
CA ASN A 149 -0.87 -1.03 -18.69
C ASN A 149 -0.60 0.47 -18.43
N TRP A 150 -1.32 1.08 -17.50
CA TRP A 150 -1.06 2.47 -17.11
C TRP A 150 0.35 2.64 -16.52
N ILE A 151 0.78 1.78 -15.59
CA ILE A 151 2.12 1.83 -15.00
C ILE A 151 3.19 1.68 -16.09
N ASP A 152 3.02 0.73 -17.01
CA ASP A 152 3.96 0.48 -18.11
C ASP A 152 4.18 1.72 -18.99
N GLN A 153 3.11 2.49 -19.21
CA GLN A 153 3.08 3.70 -20.04
C GLN A 153 3.31 5.00 -19.25
N SER A 154 3.24 4.98 -17.93
CA SER A 154 3.24 6.17 -17.06
C SER A 154 4.50 7.03 -17.18
N GLY A 155 5.64 6.42 -17.53
CA GLY A 155 6.94 7.10 -17.53
C GLY A 155 7.57 7.23 -16.15
N ALA A 156 6.96 6.68 -15.09
CA ALA A 156 7.58 6.62 -13.77
C ALA A 156 8.96 5.95 -13.85
N ALA A 157 9.96 6.50 -13.16
CA ALA A 157 11.32 5.96 -13.20
C ALA A 157 11.43 4.68 -12.36
N THR A 158 10.67 4.61 -11.26
CA THR A 158 10.72 3.54 -10.27
C THR A 158 9.32 3.02 -9.96
N VAL A 159 9.19 1.69 -9.83
CA VAL A 159 7.99 1.04 -9.31
C VAL A 159 8.38 0.12 -8.14
N LEU A 160 7.76 0.29 -6.98
CA LEU A 160 7.82 -0.69 -5.90
C LEU A 160 6.52 -1.50 -5.91
N TYR A 161 6.64 -2.82 -6.00
CA TYR A 161 5.50 -3.73 -5.96
C TYR A 161 5.62 -4.60 -4.70
N SER A 162 4.71 -4.42 -3.75
CA SER A 162 4.50 -5.30 -2.60
C SER A 162 3.41 -6.33 -2.92
N SER A 163 3.66 -7.62 -2.74
CA SER A 163 2.69 -8.68 -3.06
C SER A 163 2.78 -9.88 -2.11
N CYS A 164 1.60 -10.33 -1.67
CA CYS A 164 1.42 -11.57 -0.92
C CYS A 164 1.14 -12.80 -1.82
N ASN A 165 1.13 -12.61 -3.14
CA ASN A 165 0.80 -13.64 -4.11
C ASN A 165 1.75 -13.60 -5.32
N ILE A 166 2.52 -14.67 -5.48
CA ILE A 166 3.52 -14.79 -6.54
C ILE A 166 2.92 -14.95 -7.94
N ASP A 167 1.74 -15.58 -8.06
CA ASP A 167 1.13 -15.85 -9.37
C ASP A 167 0.59 -14.57 -10.00
N SER A 168 -0.08 -13.72 -9.20
CA SER A 168 -0.53 -12.41 -9.66
C SER A 168 0.65 -11.47 -9.87
N LEU A 169 1.66 -11.49 -8.98
CA LEU A 169 2.89 -10.72 -9.14
C LEU A 169 3.56 -11.05 -10.49
N ALA A 170 3.84 -12.33 -10.77
CA ALA A 170 4.50 -12.75 -11.99
C ALA A 170 3.72 -12.33 -13.25
N ARG A 171 2.39 -12.45 -13.23
CA ARG A 171 1.51 -12.01 -14.33
C ARG A 171 1.59 -10.50 -14.56
N ASP A 172 1.51 -9.73 -13.47
CA ASP A 172 1.52 -8.27 -13.53
C ASP A 172 2.90 -7.76 -13.99
N LEU A 173 3.99 -8.28 -13.43
CA LEU A 173 5.35 -7.92 -13.86
C LEU A 173 5.60 -8.29 -15.33
N GLY A 174 5.04 -9.40 -15.83
CA GLY A 174 5.10 -9.77 -17.24
C GLY A 174 4.40 -8.77 -18.18
N SER A 175 3.52 -7.92 -17.65
CA SER A 175 2.85 -6.86 -18.40
C SER A 175 3.64 -5.55 -18.43
N LEU A 176 4.65 -5.37 -17.57
CA LEU A 176 5.48 -4.17 -17.46
C LEU A 176 6.71 -4.25 -18.39
N ARG A 177 6.47 -4.21 -19.70
CA ARG A 177 7.48 -4.41 -20.76
C ARG A 177 8.61 -3.37 -20.74
N HIS A 178 8.32 -2.15 -20.31
CA HIS A 178 9.28 -1.06 -20.22
C HIS A 178 10.05 -1.02 -18.89
N TYR A 179 9.80 -1.97 -18.00
CA TYR A 179 10.47 -2.05 -16.71
C TYR A 179 11.33 -3.31 -16.61
N ARG A 180 12.35 -3.25 -15.76
CA ARG A 180 13.19 -4.38 -15.41
C ARG A 180 13.25 -4.50 -13.89
N ILE A 181 13.25 -5.73 -13.40
CA ILE A 181 13.45 -5.99 -11.98
C ILE A 181 14.88 -5.58 -11.63
N SER A 182 15.01 -4.60 -10.73
CA SER A 182 16.30 -4.15 -10.20
C SER A 182 16.70 -4.96 -8.98
N THR A 183 15.75 -5.25 -8.09
CA THR A 183 15.96 -6.05 -6.89
C THR A 183 14.62 -6.58 -6.37
N ALA A 184 14.65 -7.67 -5.60
CA ALA A 184 13.50 -8.24 -4.93
C ALA A 184 13.91 -8.80 -3.57
N GLN A 185 12.99 -8.75 -2.61
CA GLN A 185 13.18 -9.31 -1.27
C GLN A 185 11.90 -9.98 -0.80
N VAL A 186 12.05 -11.15 -0.19
CA VAL A 186 10.96 -11.91 0.43
C VAL A 186 10.95 -11.64 1.93
N PHE A 187 9.76 -11.54 2.50
CA PHE A 187 9.47 -11.30 3.89
C PHE A 187 8.56 -12.41 4.41
N ASP A 188 9.01 -13.12 5.44
CA ASP A 188 8.23 -14.19 6.08
C ASP A 188 7.17 -13.60 7.03
N MET A 189 6.14 -12.99 6.43
CA MET A 189 5.04 -12.35 7.17
C MET A 189 4.23 -13.35 7.99
N PHE A 190 4.20 -14.62 7.55
CA PHE A 190 3.41 -15.69 8.15
C PHE A 190 4.26 -16.97 8.31
N PRO A 191 5.19 -16.99 9.29
CA PRO A 191 6.04 -18.16 9.53
C PRO A 191 5.22 -19.43 9.74
N HIS A 192 5.75 -20.56 9.30
CA HIS A 192 5.08 -21.88 9.30
C HIS A 192 3.85 -21.99 8.39
N THR A 193 3.66 -21.06 7.46
CA THR A 193 2.64 -21.16 6.42
C THR A 193 3.29 -21.14 5.02
N THR A 194 2.48 -21.29 3.98
CA THR A 194 2.93 -21.08 2.59
C THR A 194 2.82 -19.61 2.15
N HIS A 195 2.36 -18.72 3.03
CA HIS A 195 2.20 -17.29 2.73
C HIS A 195 3.49 -16.54 3.02
N PHE A 196 3.80 -15.60 2.14
CA PHE A 196 4.94 -14.69 2.24
C PHE A 196 4.56 -13.35 1.64
N GLU A 197 5.30 -12.32 1.98
CA GLU A 197 5.25 -11.03 1.30
C GLU A 197 6.50 -10.85 0.45
N THR A 198 6.38 -10.23 -0.72
CA THR A 198 7.51 -9.91 -1.59
C THR A 198 7.49 -8.43 -1.91
N LEU A 199 8.64 -7.76 -1.79
CA LEU A 199 8.84 -6.42 -2.31
C LEU A 199 9.76 -6.49 -3.52
N VAL A 200 9.32 -5.96 -4.65
CA VAL A 200 10.09 -5.88 -5.89
C VAL A 200 10.29 -4.42 -6.26
N MET A 201 11.53 -4.02 -6.52
CA MET A 201 11.82 -2.72 -7.13
C MET A 201 12.06 -2.94 -8.62
N LEU A 202 11.27 -2.27 -9.44
CA LEU A 202 11.47 -2.18 -10.87
C LEU A 202 12.00 -0.81 -11.24
N LYS A 203 12.89 -0.77 -12.22
CA LYS A 203 13.37 0.44 -12.86
C LYS A 203 12.93 0.46 -14.31
N ARG A 204 12.55 1.64 -14.80
CA ARG A 204 12.27 1.81 -16.22
C ARG A 204 13.55 1.52 -17.01
N ALA A 205 13.45 0.70 -18.03
CA ALA A 205 14.55 0.46 -18.95
C ALA A 205 14.88 1.77 -19.67
N SER A 206 16.15 2.15 -19.68
CA SER A 206 16.65 3.19 -20.58
C SER A 206 16.27 2.77 -22.01
N GLY A 207 15.64 3.66 -22.77
CA GLY A 207 15.40 3.38 -24.19
C GLY A 207 16.75 3.29 -24.89
N ASP A 208 17.05 2.11 -25.45
CA ASP A 208 18.02 1.97 -26.53
C ASP A 208 17.41 2.51 -27.83
#